data_AF-A0A943LVQ8-F1
#
_entry.id   AF-A0A943LVQ8-F1
#
_cell.length_a   1.000
_cell.length_b   1.000
_cell.length_c   1.000
_cell.angle_alpha   90.00
_cell.angle_beta   90.00
_cell.angle_gamma   90.00
#
_symmetry.space_group_name_H-M   'P 1'
#
loop_
_entity.id
_entity.type
_entity.pdbx_description
1 polymer ?
#
loop_
_entity_poly.entity_id
_entity_poly.type
_entity_poly.pdbx_seq_one_letter_code
_entity_poly.pdbx_strand_id
1 'polypeptide(L)'
;MKTFDKSSKLDHVAYDIRGPVLDEANRMIANGEKILRLNTGNPAEFGFTAPDEVIRDLIMNVRNSEGYSDSKGIFSARKAIMQYCQLKGFQNVDID
;
A
#
# COMPACT_ATOMS: atom_id res chain seq x y z
N MET A 1 -29.16 -13.24 -24.34
CA MET A 1 -28.31 -12.82 -23.21
C MET A 1 -27.11 -12.07 -23.79
N LYS A 2 -26.83 -10.85 -23.36
CA LYS A 2 -25.73 -10.03 -23.90
C LYS A 2 -24.48 -10.26 -23.05
N THR A 3 -23.37 -10.64 -23.67
CA THR A 3 -22.07 -10.79 -23.00
C THR A 3 -21.44 -9.42 -22.81
N PHE A 4 -20.89 -9.17 -21.63
CA PHE A 4 -20.14 -7.95 -21.31
C PHE A 4 -18.70 -8.34 -21.03
N ASP A 5 -17.84 -8.13 -22.02
CA ASP A 5 -16.41 -8.42 -21.89
C ASP A 5 -15.66 -7.28 -21.20
N LYS A 6 -14.48 -7.60 -20.68
CA LYS A 6 -13.55 -6.62 -20.12
C LYS A 6 -13.15 -5.60 -21.20
N SER A 7 -12.91 -4.34 -20.79
CA SER A 7 -12.39 -3.32 -21.71
C SER A 7 -11.04 -3.74 -22.29
N SER A 8 -10.85 -3.54 -23.59
CA SER A 8 -9.59 -3.83 -24.30
C SER A 8 -8.36 -3.12 -23.72
N LYS A 9 -8.56 -2.02 -22.98
CA LYS A 9 -7.47 -1.34 -22.25
C LYS A 9 -6.80 -2.23 -21.20
N LEU A 10 -7.48 -3.29 -20.75
CA LEU A 10 -7.00 -4.20 -19.73
C LEU A 10 -6.41 -5.50 -20.29
N ASP A 11 -6.33 -5.66 -21.62
CA ASP A 11 -5.91 -6.91 -22.25
C ASP A 11 -4.48 -7.31 -21.90
N HIS A 12 -3.61 -6.31 -21.65
CA HIS A 12 -2.21 -6.51 -21.29
C HIS A 12 -1.88 -6.13 -19.84
N VAL A 13 -2.90 -5.89 -19.02
CA VAL A 13 -2.70 -5.59 -17.59
C VAL A 13 -2.57 -6.91 -16.83
N ALA A 14 -1.36 -7.18 -16.32
CA ALA A 14 -1.06 -8.34 -15.49
C ALA A 14 -0.38 -7.90 -14.18
N TYR A 15 -1.12 -7.98 -13.07
CA TYR A 15 -0.59 -7.81 -11.72
C TYR A 15 -0.64 -9.15 -10.98
N ASP A 16 0.35 -10.00 -11.26
CA ASP A 16 0.31 -11.44 -10.96
C ASP A 16 0.77 -11.80 -9.53
N ILE A 17 1.03 -10.79 -8.68
CA ILE A 17 1.34 -11.01 -7.25
C ILE A 17 0.21 -11.76 -6.53
N ARG A 18 -1.02 -11.70 -7.07
CA ARG A 18 -2.21 -12.41 -6.57
C ARG A 18 -2.91 -13.26 -7.63
N GLY A 19 -2.17 -13.83 -8.58
CA GLY A 19 -2.74 -14.68 -9.61
C GLY A 19 -2.76 -16.17 -9.26
N PRO A 20 -2.82 -17.06 -10.27
CA PRO A 20 -3.08 -18.50 -10.08
C PRO A 20 -2.12 -19.23 -9.15
N VAL A 21 -0.87 -18.76 -9.05
CA VAL A 21 0.13 -19.32 -8.12
C VAL A 21 -0.27 -19.07 -6.66
N LEU A 22 -0.84 -17.90 -6.36
CA LEU A 22 -1.36 -17.62 -5.02
C LEU A 22 -2.61 -18.44 -4.73
N ASP A 23 -3.48 -18.64 -5.72
CA ASP A 23 -4.68 -19.48 -5.57
C ASP A 23 -4.30 -20.91 -5.17
N GLU A 24 -3.29 -21.48 -5.85
CA GLU A 24 -2.79 -22.80 -5.51
C GLU A 24 -2.10 -22.84 -4.14
N ALA A 25 -1.29 -21.82 -3.81
CA ALA A 25 -0.70 -21.71 -2.47
C ALA A 25 -1.77 -21.64 -1.38
N ASN A 26 -2.87 -20.91 -1.60
CA ASN A 26 -4.00 -20.84 -0.68
C ASN A 26 -4.73 -22.17 -0.56
N ARG A 27 -4.88 -22.93 -1.65
CA ARG A 27 -5.43 -24.29 -1.63
C ARG A 27 -4.57 -25.22 -0.77
N MET A 28 -3.26 -25.18 -0.94
CA MET A 28 -2.31 -25.96 -0.12
C MET A 28 -2.40 -25.58 1.36
N ILE A 29 -2.44 -24.28 1.67
CA ILE A 29 -2.63 -23.78 3.06
C ILE A 29 -3.94 -24.30 3.65
N ALA A 30 -5.05 -24.26 2.89
CA ALA A 30 -6.34 -24.76 3.33
C ALA A 30 -6.35 -26.28 3.59
N ASN A 31 -5.48 -27.04 2.92
CA ASN A 31 -5.26 -28.46 3.19
C ASN A 31 -4.35 -28.72 4.40
N GLY A 32 -3.89 -27.67 5.08
CA GLY A 32 -3.01 -27.76 6.25
C GLY A 32 -1.52 -27.76 5.92
N GLU A 33 -1.14 -27.51 4.67
CA GLU A 33 0.26 -27.43 4.28
C GLU A 33 0.87 -26.09 4.73
N LYS A 34 2.11 -26.15 5.22
CA LYS A 34 2.84 -24.94 5.60
C LYS A 34 3.56 -24.36 4.39
N ILE A 35 3.06 -23.24 3.88
CA ILE A 35 3.67 -22.47 2.79
C ILE A 35 4.43 -21.27 3.35
N LEU A 36 5.71 -21.13 3.01
CA LEU A 36 6.50 -19.93 3.30
C LEU A 36 6.35 -18.92 2.15
N ARG A 37 5.67 -17.81 2.41
CA ARG A 37 5.38 -16.79 1.39
C ARG A 37 6.52 -15.77 1.29
N LEU A 38 7.36 -15.92 0.28
CA LEU A 38 8.45 -14.97 -0.03
C LEU A 38 8.11 -14.04 -1.21
N ASN A 39 6.86 -14.09 -1.68
CA ASN A 39 6.40 -13.35 -2.85
C ASN A 39 5.85 -11.95 -2.52
N THR A 40 5.54 -11.66 -1.25
CA THR A 40 4.97 -10.38 -0.82
C THR A 40 5.88 -9.68 0.19
N GLY A 41 6.15 -8.40 -0.04
CA GLY A 41 6.79 -7.53 0.95
C GLY A 41 5.78 -7.06 2.01
N ASN A 42 5.12 -7.99 2.72
CA ASN A 42 4.19 -7.70 3.81
C ASN A 42 4.90 -7.87 5.16
N PRO A 43 5.42 -6.78 5.81
CA PRO A 43 6.24 -6.93 7.01
C PRO A 43 5.49 -7.55 8.20
N ALA A 44 4.17 -7.35 8.28
CA ALA A 44 3.36 -7.87 9.37
C ALA A 44 3.30 -9.41 9.40
N GLU A 45 3.33 -10.07 8.24
CA GLU A 45 3.42 -11.55 8.16
C GLU A 45 4.74 -12.10 8.75
N PHE A 46 5.74 -11.24 8.91
CA PHE A 46 7.04 -11.57 9.50
C PHE A 46 7.25 -10.96 10.89
N GLY A 47 6.19 -10.43 11.52
CA GLY A 47 6.23 -9.91 12.88
C GLY A 47 6.79 -8.48 13.01
N PHE A 48 6.95 -7.75 11.92
CA PHE A 48 7.30 -6.33 11.98
C PHE A 48 6.03 -5.49 12.19
N THR A 49 6.02 -4.70 13.26
CA THR A 49 4.94 -3.77 13.58
C THR A 49 5.37 -2.32 13.33
N ALA A 50 4.40 -1.44 13.12
CA ALA A 50 4.68 -0.01 13.06
C ALA A 50 5.22 0.50 14.41
N PRO A 51 6.09 1.52 14.42
CA PRO A 51 6.56 2.15 15.67
C PRO A 51 5.42 2.76 16.49
N ASP A 52 5.54 2.73 17.82
CA ASP A 52 4.51 3.21 18.75
C ASP A 52 4.16 4.68 18.53
N GLU A 53 5.14 5.52 18.21
CA GLU A 53 4.96 6.94 17.90
C GLU A 53 4.03 7.16 16.71
N VAL A 54 4.16 6.34 15.65
CA VAL A 54 3.30 6.42 14.45
C VAL A 54 1.87 6.06 14.80
N ILE A 55 1.67 5.00 15.60
CA ILE A 55 0.34 4.56 16.02
C ILE A 55 -0.31 5.62 16.93
N ARG A 56 0.43 6.16 17.88
CA ARG A 56 -0.04 7.21 18.79
C ARG A 56 -0.48 8.45 18.03
N ASP A 57 0.33 8.94 17.11
CA ASP A 57 0.02 10.15 16.34
C ASP A 57 -1.17 9.95 15.41
N LEU A 58 -1.32 8.74 14.84
CA LEU A 58 -2.51 8.38 14.07
C LEU A 58 -3.78 8.42 14.93
N ILE A 59 -3.75 7.84 16.13
CA ILE A 59 -4.88 7.87 17.07
C ILE A 59 -5.23 9.31 17.48
N MET A 60 -4.21 10.14 17.76
CA MET A 60 -4.42 11.53 18.18
C MET A 60 -5.06 12.39 17.08
N ASN A 61 -4.76 12.11 15.80
CA ASN A 61 -5.25 12.90 14.68
C ASN A 61 -6.55 12.38 14.06
N VAL A 62 -7.00 11.17 14.43
CA VAL A 62 -8.12 10.47 13.75
C VAL A 62 -9.38 11.32 13.60
N ARG A 63 -9.76 12.07 14.66
CA ARG A 63 -10.95 12.93 14.66
C ARG A 63 -10.82 14.13 13.73
N ASN A 64 -9.61 14.67 13.60
CA ASN A 64 -9.32 15.80 12.73
C ASN A 64 -9.19 15.38 11.26
N SER A 65 -9.05 14.08 10.98
CA SER A 65 -8.87 13.52 9.64
C SER A 65 -10.12 12.82 9.08
N GLU A 66 -11.30 12.98 9.70
CA GLU A 66 -12.54 12.34 9.23
C GLU A 66 -13.04 12.94 7.90
N GLY A 67 -12.72 14.21 7.63
CA GLY A 67 -13.10 14.92 6.41
C GLY A 67 -12.10 14.77 5.26
N TYR A 68 -12.54 15.16 4.06
CA TYR A 68 -11.66 15.22 2.89
C TYR A 68 -10.52 16.23 3.08
N SER A 69 -9.32 15.86 2.66
CA SER A 69 -8.19 16.78 2.51
C SER A 69 -8.16 17.38 1.10
N ASP A 70 -7.22 18.30 0.87
CA ASP A 70 -6.84 18.68 -0.49
C ASP A 70 -6.46 17.45 -1.34
N SER A 71 -6.70 17.50 -2.65
CA SER A 71 -6.41 16.41 -3.59
C SER A 71 -4.94 15.99 -3.64
N LYS A 72 -4.01 16.91 -3.34
CA LYS A 72 -2.58 16.63 -3.21
C LYS A 72 -2.22 16.03 -1.85
N GLY A 73 -3.12 16.09 -0.87
CA GLY A 73 -2.95 15.58 0.49
C GLY A 73 -2.68 16.65 1.54
N ILE A 74 -2.55 16.20 2.80
CA ILE A 74 -2.37 17.05 3.99
C ILE A 74 -1.08 17.87 3.87
N PHE A 75 -1.19 19.19 4.02
CA PHE A 75 -0.05 20.12 3.85
C PHE A 75 1.13 19.78 4.78
N SER A 76 0.89 19.52 6.07
CA SER A 76 1.95 19.19 7.03
C SER A 76 2.69 17.91 6.64
N ALA A 77 1.97 16.87 6.19
CA ALA A 77 2.57 15.62 5.71
C ALA A 77 3.43 15.86 4.46
N ARG A 78 2.91 16.59 3.47
CA ARG A 78 3.67 16.94 2.26
C ARG A 78 4.92 17.76 2.57
N LYS A 79 4.83 18.72 3.50
CA LYS A 79 5.97 19.54 3.93
C LYS A 79 7.06 18.68 4.59
N ALA A 80 6.67 17.72 5.41
CA ALA A 80 7.62 16.78 6.03
C ALA A 80 8.36 15.93 4.97
N ILE A 81 7.64 15.45 3.94
CA ILE A 81 8.24 14.71 2.81
C ILE A 81 9.21 15.60 2.03
N MET A 82 8.80 16.82 1.68
CA MET A 82 9.65 17.80 0.99
C MET A 82 10.96 18.04 1.77
N GLN A 83 10.86 18.33 3.07
CA GLN A 83 12.02 18.56 3.94
C GLN A 83 12.93 17.32 4.02
N TYR A 84 12.36 16.12 4.12
CA TYR A 84 13.13 14.88 4.12
C TYR A 84 13.89 14.68 2.79
N CYS A 85 13.25 14.92 1.65
CA CYS A 85 13.89 14.86 0.33
C CYS A 85 15.02 15.89 0.19
N GLN A 86 14.83 17.11 0.68
CA GLN A 86 15.88 18.14 0.70
C GLN A 86 17.10 17.67 1.52
N LEU A 87 16.88 17.07 2.69
CA LEU A 87 17.95 16.49 3.52
C LEU A 87 18.68 15.32 2.83
N LYS A 88 18.00 14.60 1.93
CA LYS A 88 18.59 13.53 1.11
C LYS A 88 19.26 14.05 -0.18
N GLY A 89 19.26 15.35 -0.42
CA GLY A 89 19.94 15.99 -1.55
C GLY A 89 19.15 15.98 -2.87
N PHE A 90 17.85 15.65 -2.85
CA PHE A 90 17.00 15.75 -4.03
C PHE A 90 16.84 17.21 -4.43
N GLN A 91 17.17 17.53 -5.69
CA GLN A 91 17.07 18.88 -6.25
C GLN A 91 15.62 19.18 -6.67
N ASN A 92 15.24 20.45 -6.62
CA ASN A 92 13.94 20.96 -7.11
C ASN A 92 12.72 20.28 -6.48
N VAL A 93 12.78 19.97 -5.18
CA VAL A 93 11.63 19.48 -4.41
C VAL A 93 11.02 20.64 -3.63
N ASP A 94 9.79 20.99 -4.00
CA ASP A 94 8.97 22.00 -3.32
C ASP A 94 7.62 21.39 -2.87
N ILE A 95 6.68 22.26 -2.48
CA ILE A 95 5.40 21.88 -1.91
C ILE A 95 4.22 22.00 -2.90
N ASP A 96 4.50 22.47 -4.12
CA ASP A 96 3.52 22.94 -5.09
C ASP A 96 3.33 22.01 -6.29
#